data_AF-A0A5E4KNT9-F1
#
_entry.id   AF-A0A5E4KNT9-F1
#
_cell.length_a   1.000
_cell.length_b   1.000
_cell.length_c   1.000
_cell.angle_alpha   90.00
_cell.angle_beta   90.00
_cell.angle_gamma   90.00
#
_symmetry.space_group_name_H-M   'P 1'
#
loop_
_entity.id
_entity.type
_entity.pdbx_description
1 polymer ?
#
loop_
_entity_poly.entity_id
_entity_poly.type
_entity_poly.pdbx_seq_one_letter_code
_entity_poly.pdbx_strand_id
1 'polypeptide(L)'
;MQDVLIYSTGNCPNCRVLKQFLEKKNVVYKEVDMATPAALTELRMNGVYTMAAPVLQIGDKFYTTRDLFSQDRVDQNKLETLLKT
;
A
#
# COMPACT_ATOMS: atom_id res chain seq x y z
N MET A 1 7.96 15.60 -5.02
CA MET A 1 7.93 14.12 -5.12
C MET A 1 7.22 13.62 -3.88
N GLN A 2 6.13 12.87 -4.03
CA GLN A 2 5.45 12.27 -2.89
C GLN A 2 6.11 10.93 -2.58
N ASP A 3 6.41 10.67 -1.32
CA ASP A 3 6.94 9.39 -0.89
C ASP A 3 5.86 8.32 -1.00
N VAL A 4 6.21 7.20 -1.65
CA VAL A 4 5.35 6.03 -1.79
C VAL A 4 5.90 4.92 -0.91
N LEU A 5 5.11 4.46 0.06
CA LEU A 5 5.47 3.34 0.92
C LEU A 5 4.46 2.21 0.79
N ILE A 6 4.94 0.97 0.83
CA ILE A 6 4.11 -0.22 0.91
C ILE A 6 4.38 -0.90 2.24
N TYR A 7 3.36 -0.98 3.08
CA TYR A 7 3.37 -1.84 4.25
C TYR A 7 2.95 -3.24 3.82
N SER A 8 3.87 -4.19 3.90
CA SER A 8 3.67 -5.58 3.46
C SER A 8 4.13 -6.59 4.49
N THR A 9 3.76 -7.85 4.28
CA THR A 9 4.22 -8.99 5.06
C THR A 9 4.85 -10.03 4.13
N GLY A 10 5.68 -10.92 4.68
CA GLY A 10 6.51 -11.84 3.89
C GLY A 10 5.75 -12.78 2.94
N ASN A 11 4.56 -13.25 3.34
CA ASN A 11 3.74 -14.14 2.50
C ASN A 11 2.37 -13.51 2.17
N CYS A 12 2.39 -12.44 1.38
CA CYS A 12 1.21 -11.66 1.03
C CYS A 12 1.00 -11.58 -0.50
N PRO A 13 0.04 -12.34 -1.06
CA PRO A 13 -0.27 -12.32 -2.50
C PRO A 13 -0.68 -10.94 -3.00
N ASN A 14 -1.56 -10.24 -2.27
CA ASN A 14 -2.01 -8.90 -2.63
C ASN A 14 -0.86 -7.88 -2.65
N CYS A 15 0.10 -8.01 -1.72
CA CYS A 15 1.28 -7.16 -1.69
C CYS A 15 2.12 -7.34 -2.97
N ARG A 16 2.27 -8.58 -3.45
CA ARG A 16 2.98 -8.87 -4.71
C ARG A 16 2.27 -8.23 -5.91
N VAL A 17 0.95 -8.33 -5.97
CA VAL A 17 0.14 -7.73 -7.04
C VAL A 17 0.30 -6.21 -7.07
N LEU A 18 0.23 -5.55 -5.90
CA LEU A 18 0.40 -4.10 -5.80
C LEU A 18 1.81 -3.65 -6.23
N LYS A 19 2.86 -4.34 -5.76
CA LYS A 19 4.25 -4.07 -6.15
C LYS A 19 4.46 -4.17 -7.66
N GLN A 20 3.99 -5.25 -8.26
CA GLN A 20 4.07 -5.43 -9.72
C GLN A 20 3.36 -4.33 -10.50
N PHE A 21 2.23 -3.83 -9.98
CA PHE A 21 1.54 -2.70 -10.60
C PHE A 21 2.39 -1.43 -10.55
N LEU A 22 2.96 -1.08 -9.39
CA LEU A 22 3.81 0.10 -9.24
C LEU A 22 5.08 0.01 -10.08
N GLU A 23 5.72 -1.16 -10.13
CA GLU A 23 6.89 -1.43 -10.98
C GLU A 23 6.59 -1.23 -12.46
N LYS A 24 5.46 -1.75 -12.95
CA LYS A 24 5.01 -1.52 -14.34
C LYS A 24 4.77 -0.05 -14.67
N LYS A 25 4.46 0.77 -13.66
CA LYS A 25 4.26 2.22 -13.80
C LYS A 25 5.54 3.02 -13.52
N ASN A 26 6.68 2.36 -13.29
CA ASN A 26 7.96 2.99 -12.93
C ASN A 26 7.86 3.89 -11.68
N VAL A 27 6.99 3.53 -10.74
CA VAL A 27 6.85 4.25 -9.46
C VAL A 27 7.88 3.71 -8.48
N VAL A 28 8.75 4.59 -7.99
CA VAL A 28 9.70 4.27 -6.92
C VAL A 28 8.95 4.23 -5.60
N TYR A 29 9.09 3.13 -4.85
CA TYR A 29 8.47 2.95 -3.54
C TYR A 29 9.46 2.35 -2.55
N LYS A 30 9.19 2.55 -1.25
CA LYS A 30 9.87 1.85 -0.16
C LYS A 30 8.97 0.78 0.42
N GLU A 31 9.55 -0.33 0.84
CA GLU A 31 8.85 -1.39 1.54
C GLU A 31 9.06 -1.28 3.05
N VAL A 32 7.99 -1.45 3.81
CA VAL A 32 7.99 -1.48 5.26
C VAL A 32 7.35 -2.79 5.72
N ASP A 33 8.04 -3.53 6.58
CA ASP A 33 7.48 -4.73 7.18
C ASP A 33 6.39 -4.37 8.20
N MET A 34 5.14 -4.63 7.82
CA MET A 34 3.94 -4.39 8.62
C MET A 34 3.89 -5.27 9.88
N ALA A 35 4.70 -6.33 9.97
CA ALA A 35 4.80 -7.15 11.17
C ALA A 35 5.59 -6.47 12.31
N THR A 36 6.31 -5.39 12.02
CA THR A 36 7.11 -4.69 13.01
C THR A 36 6.24 -3.80 13.93
N PRO A 37 6.58 -3.68 15.24
CA PRO A 37 5.86 -2.78 16.14
C PRO A 37 5.89 -1.31 15.67
N ALA A 38 7.00 -0.87 15.06
CA ALA A 38 7.14 0.48 14.53
C ALA A 38 6.13 0.75 13.41
N ALA A 39 6.02 -0.15 12.44
CA ALA A 39 5.06 -0.02 11.35
C ALA A 39 3.60 0.00 11.85
N LEU A 40 3.27 -0.90 12.79
CA LEU A 40 1.92 -0.95 13.37
C LEU A 40 1.60 0.31 14.20
N THR A 41 2.61 0.91 14.85
CA THR A 41 2.43 2.17 15.60
C THR A 41 2.17 3.32 14.65
N GLU A 42 2.96 3.43 13.57
CA GLU A 42 2.78 4.45 12.53
C GLU A 42 1.38 4.39 11.93
N LEU A 43 0.93 3.20 11.52
CA LEU A 43 -0.40 3.01 10.96
C LEU A 43 -1.50 3.46 11.94
N ARG A 44 -1.41 3.04 13.21
CA ARG A 44 -2.42 3.41 14.22
C ARG A 44 -2.43 4.89 14.54
N MET A 45 -1.28 5.54 14.59
CA MET A 45 -1.19 6.99 14.79
C MET A 45 -1.86 7.77 13.66
N ASN A 46 -1.81 7.24 12.44
CA ASN A 46 -2.47 7.81 11.27
C ASN A 46 -3.90 7.29 11.05
N GLY A 47 -4.53 6.67 12.07
CA GLY A 47 -5.92 6.22 12.01
C GLY A 47 -6.15 4.96 11.16
N VAL A 48 -5.10 4.24 10.81
CA VAL A 48 -5.16 3.00 10.02
C VAL A 48 -5.13 1.79 10.95
N TYR A 49 -6.29 1.15 11.13
CA TYR A 49 -6.47 0.02 12.05
C TYR A 49 -6.57 -1.34 11.35
N THR A 50 -6.21 -1.42 10.06
CA THR A 50 -6.24 -2.69 9.34
C THR A 50 -5.17 -3.66 9.85
N MET A 51 -5.54 -4.93 9.96
CA MET A 51 -4.61 -6.03 10.21
C MET A 51 -4.21 -6.75 8.91
N ALA A 52 -4.80 -6.34 7.78
CA ALA A 52 -4.54 -6.90 6.47
C ALA A 52 -3.56 -6.03 5.68
N ALA A 53 -2.55 -6.68 5.11
CA ALA A 53 -1.65 -6.11 4.13
C ALA A 53 -2.18 -6.38 2.69
N PRO A 54 -1.84 -5.54 1.71
CA PRO A 54 -1.00 -4.36 1.81
C PRO A 54 -1.74 -3.11 2.32
N VAL A 55 -0.97 -2.17 2.89
CA VAL A 55 -1.36 -0.75 3.00
C VAL A 55 -0.43 0.07 2.11
N LEU A 56 -1.00 0.89 1.23
CA LEU A 56 -0.27 1.85 0.41
C LEU A 56 -0.32 3.21 1.07
N GLN A 57 0.84 3.83 1.25
CA GLN A 57 0.95 5.22 1.67
C GLN A 57 1.47 6.05 0.51
N ILE A 58 0.81 7.19 0.25
CA ILE A 58 1.24 8.20 -0.71
C ILE A 58 1.20 9.55 0.01
N GLY A 59 2.38 10.11 0.29
CA GLY A 59 2.49 11.26 1.20
C GLY A 59 1.89 10.94 2.56
N ASP A 60 0.92 11.73 3.00
CA ASP A 60 0.25 11.57 4.31
C ASP A 60 -1.03 10.71 4.23
N LYS A 61 -1.35 10.16 3.05
CA LYS A 61 -2.58 9.40 2.84
C LYS A 61 -2.30 7.90 2.83
N PHE A 62 -3.19 7.15 3.46
CA PHE A 62 -3.10 5.69 3.56
C PHE A 62 -4.31 5.04 2.89
N TYR A 63 -4.04 3.98 2.14
CA TYR A 63 -5.04 3.19 1.41
C TYR A 63 -4.88 1.73 1.79
N THR A 64 -5.95 1.14 2.33
CA THR A 64 -5.96 -0.25 2.77
C THR A 64 -6.23 -1.20 1.61
N THR A 65 -6.12 -2.50 1.85
CA THR A 65 -6.49 -3.51 0.86
C THR A 65 -7.92 -3.33 0.32
N ARG A 66 -8.87 -2.87 1.14
CA ARG A 66 -10.25 -2.60 0.70
C ARG A 66 -10.35 -1.40 -0.24
N ASP A 67 -9.41 -0.46 -0.12
CA ASP A 67 -9.34 0.69 -1.00
C ASP A 67 -8.69 0.34 -2.33
N LEU A 68 -7.75 -0.61 -2.33
CA LEU A 68 -6.88 -0.91 -3.46
C LEU A 68 -7.37 -2.08 -4.32
N PHE A 69 -8.21 -2.96 -3.77
CA PHE A 69 -8.65 -4.21 -4.41
C PHE A 69 -10.17 -4.33 -4.46
N SER A 70 -10.68 -4.90 -5.55
CA SER A 70 -12.07 -5.30 -5.74
C SER A 70 -12.12 -6.75 -6.23
N GLN A 71 -12.86 -7.62 -5.51
CA GLN A 71 -13.04 -9.03 -5.87
C GLN A 71 -11.72 -9.74 -6.26
N ASP A 72 -10.69 -9.56 -5.43
CA ASP A 72 -9.34 -10.15 -5.58
C ASP A 72 -8.49 -9.61 -6.74
N ARG A 73 -8.92 -8.52 -7.38
CA ARG A 73 -8.13 -7.82 -8.40
C ARG A 73 -7.79 -6.42 -7.93
N VAL A 74 -6.60 -5.97 -8.30
CA VAL A 74 -6.21 -4.58 -8.06
C VAL A 74 -7.06 -3.65 -8.92
N ASP A 75 -7.60 -2.60 -8.31
CA ASP A 75 -8.33 -1.55 -9.02
C ASP A 75 -7.32 -0.62 -9.70
N GLN A 76 -6.99 -0.94 -10.94
CA GLN A 76 -5.98 -0.23 -11.72
C GLN A 76 -6.39 1.24 -11.95
N ASN A 77 -7.67 1.49 -12.27
CA ASN A 77 -8.15 2.84 -12.55
C ASN A 77 -8.00 3.73 -11.32
N LYS A 78 -8.39 3.20 -10.15
CA LYS A 78 -8.23 3.92 -8.89
C LYS A 78 -6.76 4.19 -8.58
N LEU A 79 -5.90 3.18 -8.68
CA LEU A 79 -4.47 3.37 -8.44
C LEU A 79 -3.84 4.40 -9.38
N GLU A 80 -4.21 4.41 -10.66
CA GLU A 80 -3.71 5.42 -11.59
C GLU A 80 -4.13 6.83 -11.19
N THR A 81 -5.35 7.03 -10.71
CA THR A 81 -5.80 8.32 -10.19
C THR A 81 -5.02 8.73 -8.94
N LEU A 82 -4.77 7.79 -8.02
CA LEU A 82 -4.02 8.05 -6.79
C LEU A 82 -2.56 8.45 -7.07
N LEU A 83 -1.94 7.88 -8.10
CA LEU A 83 -0.54 8.12 -8.45
C LEU A 83 -0.31 9.38 -9.33
N LYS A 84 -1.36 9.93 -9.93
CA LYS A 84 -1.30 11.15 -10.76
C LYS A 84 -1.52 12.45 -9.98
N THR A 85 -1.90 12.34 -8.70
CA THR A 85 -2.13 13.47 -7.79
C THR A 85 -0.80 13.93 -7.19
#